data_AF-A0A0C4YEP8-F1
#
_entry.id   AF-A0A0C4YEP8-F1
#
_cell.length_a   1.000
_cell.length_b   1.000
_cell.length_c   1.000
_cell.angle_alpha   90.00
_cell.angle_beta   90.00
_cell.angle_gamma   90.00
#
_symmetry.space_group_name_H-M   'P 1'
#
loop_
_entity.id
_entity.type
_entity.pdbx_description
1 polymer ?
#
loop_
_entity_poly.entity_id
_entity_poly.type
_entity_poly.pdbx_seq_one_letter_code
_entity_poly.pdbx_strand_id
1 'polypeptide(L)'
;MDRKGLLDAAMVLEDLAAGLQPDPARLAAGAQALEAMHADHPSWRDMTDAAFGLQALAAGGALGLDAKGRARAARLAEVVRSLVDPL
;
A
#
# COMPACT_ATOMS: atom_id res chain seq x y z
N MET A 1 -13.00 -7.62 -5.91
CA MET A 1 -12.25 -6.95 -4.82
C MET A 1 -11.51 -7.99 -3.99
N ASP A 2 -10.17 -8.03 -4.06
CA ASP A 2 -9.34 -8.95 -3.28
C ASP A 2 -9.12 -8.41 -1.86
N ARG A 3 -10.03 -8.79 -0.95
CA ARG A 3 -10.01 -8.32 0.44
C ARG A 3 -8.73 -8.70 1.18
N LYS A 4 -8.17 -9.89 0.89
CA LYS A 4 -6.95 -10.37 1.54
C LYS A 4 -5.76 -9.54 1.07
N GLY A 5 -5.63 -9.34 -0.24
CA GLY A 5 -4.55 -8.52 -0.79
C GLY A 5 -4.62 -7.07 -0.31
N LEU A 6 -5.80 -6.50 -0.09
CA LEU A 6 -5.94 -5.17 0.52
C LEU A 6 -5.53 -5.13 1.99
N LEU A 7 -5.81 -6.17 2.77
CA LEU A 7 -5.29 -6.30 4.13
C LEU A 7 -3.75 -6.41 4.13
N ASP A 8 -3.19 -7.22 3.22
CA ASP A 8 -1.75 -7.35 3.07
C ASP A 8 -1.11 -6.00 2.68
N ALA A 9 -1.75 -5.23 1.79
CA ALA A 9 -1.32 -3.87 1.44
C ALA A 9 -1.35 -2.91 2.64
N ALA A 10 -2.44 -2.91 3.42
CA ALA A 10 -2.55 -2.08 4.61
C ALA A 10 -1.46 -2.42 5.63
N MET A 11 -1.24 -3.70 5.91
CA MET A 11 -0.19 -4.14 6.83
C MET A 11 1.21 -3.72 6.36
N VAL A 12 1.50 -3.84 5.07
CA VAL A 12 2.79 -3.41 4.51
C VAL A 12 2.98 -1.90 4.65
N LEU A 13 1.93 -1.11 4.42
CA LEU A 13 1.98 0.34 4.60
C LEU A 13 2.15 0.74 6.08
N GLU A 14 1.55 -0.01 7.01
CA GLU A 14 1.75 0.15 8.46
C GLU A 14 3.19 -0.17 8.87
N ASP A 15 3.77 -1.26 8.36
CA ASP A 15 5.17 -1.62 8.60
C ASP A 15 6.11 -0.51 8.09
N LEU A 16 5.87 -0.01 6.88
CA LEU A 16 6.65 1.10 6.31
C LEU A 16 6.50 2.39 7.12
N ALA A 17 5.30 2.70 7.61
CA ALA A 17 5.05 3.85 8.47
C ALA A 17 5.78 3.75 9.82
N ALA A 18 5.90 2.53 10.36
CA ALA A 18 6.67 2.23 11.55
C ALA A 18 8.20 2.21 11.29
N GLY A 19 8.63 2.30 10.03
CA GLY A 19 10.04 2.19 9.63
C GLY A 19 10.56 0.75 9.69
N LEU A 20 9.67 -0.24 9.63
CA LEU A 20 9.98 -1.66 9.59
C LEU A 20 10.15 -2.13 8.15
N GLN A 21 10.84 -3.26 8.00
CA GLN A 21 10.95 -3.96 6.72
C GLN A 21 9.70 -4.84 6.54
N PRO A 22 8.85 -4.58 5.53
CA PRO A 22 7.67 -5.39 5.29
C PRO A 22 8.02 -6.76 4.70
N ASP A 23 7.13 -7.73 4.90
CA ASP A 23 7.22 -9.06 4.31
C ASP A 23 7.13 -8.96 2.76
N PRO A 24 8.13 -9.45 2.00
CA PRO A 24 8.13 -9.42 0.54
C PRO A 24 6.92 -10.10 -0.11
N ALA A 25 6.40 -11.17 0.49
CA ALA A 25 5.24 -11.89 -0.04
C ALA A 25 3.96 -11.04 0.10
N ARG A 26 3.80 -10.34 1.23
CA ARG A 26 2.68 -9.42 1.46
C ARG A 26 2.81 -8.16 0.60
N LEU A 27 4.03 -7.67 0.41
CA LEU A 27 4.31 -6.54 -0.47
C LEU A 27 3.86 -6.83 -1.90
N ALA A 28 4.21 -8.00 -2.44
CA ALA A 28 3.80 -8.41 -3.78
C ALA A 28 2.28 -8.59 -3.90
N ALA A 29 1.65 -9.27 -2.93
CA ALA A 29 0.20 -9.46 -2.90
C ALA A 29 -0.57 -8.13 -2.78
N GLY A 30 -0.10 -7.23 -1.90
CA GLY A 30 -0.68 -5.92 -1.69
C GLY A 30 -0.55 -5.00 -2.91
N ALA A 31 0.60 -5.03 -3.59
CA ALA A 31 0.81 -4.30 -4.84
C ALA A 31 -0.18 -4.76 -5.93
N GLN A 32 -0.36 -6.07 -6.10
CA GLN A 32 -1.32 -6.62 -7.08
C GLN A 32 -2.78 -6.23 -6.76
N ALA A 33 -3.17 -6.28 -5.48
CA ALA A 33 -4.52 -5.91 -5.09
C ALA A 33 -4.82 -4.42 -5.31
N LEU A 34 -3.86 -3.54 -5.03
CA LEU A 34 -4.01 -2.11 -5.28
C LEU A 34 -4.00 -1.79 -6.78
N GLU A 35 -3.21 -2.50 -7.58
CA GLU A 35 -3.21 -2.38 -9.04
C GLU A 35 -4.57 -2.80 -9.64
N ALA A 36 -5.14 -3.91 -9.18
CA ALA A 36 -6.49 -4.33 -9.57
C ALA A 36 -7.55 -3.29 -9.17
N MET A 37 -7.46 -2.73 -7.96
CA MET A 37 -8.36 -1.64 -7.54
C MET A 37 -8.17 -0.36 -8.35
N HIS A 38 -6.95 -0.03 -8.75
CA HIS A 38 -6.69 1.14 -9.60
C HIS A 38 -7.30 0.96 -10.99
N ALA A 39 -7.22 -0.25 -11.57
CA ALA A 39 -7.85 -0.56 -12.84
C ALA A 39 -9.38 -0.36 -12.78
N ASP A 40 -10.00 -0.72 -11.66
CA ASP A 40 -11.45 -0.52 -11.42
C ASP A 40 -11.81 0.95 -11.10
N HIS A 41 -10.89 1.69 -10.46
CA HIS A 41 -11.11 3.07 -9.97
C HIS A 41 -9.92 4.00 -10.28
N PRO A 42 -9.68 4.35 -11.56
CA PRO A 42 -8.49 5.09 -11.96
C PRO A 42 -8.44 6.54 -11.46
N SER A 43 -9.56 7.09 -10.98
CA SER A 43 -9.64 8.45 -10.42
C SER A 43 -9.13 8.56 -8.97
N TRP A 44 -8.85 7.44 -8.30
CA TRP A 44 -8.46 7.42 -6.89
C TRP A 44 -6.95 7.59 -6.73
N ARG A 45 -6.51 8.86 -6.74
CA ARG A 45 -5.09 9.25 -6.66
C ARG A 45 -4.32 8.62 -5.51
N ASP A 46 -4.91 8.57 -4.32
CA ASP A 46 -4.24 7.99 -3.15
C ASP A 46 -3.93 6.49 -3.36
N MET A 47 -4.77 5.77 -4.13
CA MET A 47 -4.49 4.38 -4.49
C MET A 47 -3.40 4.25 -5.54
N THR A 48 -3.38 5.14 -6.53
CA THR A 48 -2.33 5.17 -7.53
C THR A 48 -0.98 5.37 -6.86
N ASP A 49 -0.89 6.34 -5.93
CA ASP A 49 0.34 6.61 -5.18
C ASP A 49 0.77 5.41 -4.32
N ALA A 50 -0.18 4.71 -3.68
CA ALA A 50 0.10 3.50 -2.92
C ALA A 50 0.58 2.34 -3.80
N ALA A 51 -0.11 2.07 -4.90
CA ALA A 51 0.22 1.00 -5.84
C ALA A 51 1.63 1.22 -6.43
N PHE A 52 1.91 2.42 -6.93
CA PHE A 52 3.22 2.78 -7.47
C PHE A 52 4.32 2.69 -6.39
N GLY A 53 4.06 3.15 -5.17
CA GLY A 53 5.02 3.07 -4.07
C GLY A 53 5.38 1.63 -3.70
N LEU A 54 4.39 0.74 -3.64
CA LEU A 54 4.58 -0.67 -3.31
C LEU A 54 5.22 -1.46 -4.45
N GLN A 55 4.85 -1.17 -5.71
CA GLN A 55 5.50 -1.76 -6.89
C GLN A 55 6.97 -1.34 -6.98
N ALA A 56 7.28 -0.07 -6.70
CA ALA A 56 8.67 0.42 -6.67
C ALA A 56 9.50 -0.28 -5.59
N LEU A 57 8.93 -0.48 -4.39
CA LEU A 57 9.58 -1.28 -3.33
C LEU A 57 9.77 -2.74 -3.74
N ALA A 58 8.76 -3.36 -4.35
CA ALA A 58 8.81 -4.76 -4.76
C ALA A 58 9.87 -5.00 -5.85
N ALA A 59 10.12 -4.01 -6.71
CA ALA A 59 11.18 -4.02 -7.70
C ALA A 59 12.59 -3.78 -7.12
N GLY A 60 12.73 -3.66 -5.80
CA GLY A 60 14.00 -3.39 -5.12
C GLY A 60 14.36 -1.90 -5.03
N GLY A 61 13.43 -1.01 -5.36
CA GLY A 61 13.59 0.42 -5.16
C GLY A 61 13.58 0.78 -3.67
N ALA A 62 14.31 1.83 -3.30
CA ALA A 62 14.23 2.41 -1.97
C ALA A 62 13.17 3.51 -1.96
N LEU A 63 12.08 3.33 -1.21
CA LEU A 63 11.28 4.50 -0.81
C LEU A 63 12.13 5.32 0.16
N GLY A 64 12.19 6.63 -0.06
CA GLY A 64 12.69 7.55 0.95
C GLY A 64 11.77 7.50 2.17
N LEU A 65 12.00 6.54 3.06
CA LEU A 65 11.30 6.38 4.34
C LEU A 65 11.79 7.43 5.35
N ASP A 66 11.97 8.67 4.90
CA ASP A 66 12.11 9.81 5.78
C ASP A 66 10.79 10.04 6.54
N ALA A 67 10.77 11.01 7.47
CA ALA A 67 9.57 11.29 8.26
C ALA A 67 8.34 11.60 7.39
N LYS A 68 8.52 12.14 6.18
CA LYS A 68 7.42 12.44 5.25
C LYS A 68 6.95 11.19 4.51
N GLY A 69 7.87 10.32 4.10
CA GLY A 69 7.56 9.02 3.48
C GLY A 69 6.77 8.12 4.44
N ARG A 70 7.18 8.07 5.70
CA ARG A 70 6.46 7.30 6.73
C ARG A 70 5.06 7.85 7.04
N ALA A 71 4.93 9.17 7.13
CA ALA A 71 3.62 9.81 7.32
C ALA A 71 2.67 9.55 6.13
N ARG A 72 3.21 9.52 4.90
CA ARG A 72 2.44 9.16 3.70
C ARG A 72 2.00 7.70 3.74
N ALA A 73 2.89 6.78 4.10
CA ALA A 73 2.56 5.37 4.25
C ALA A 73 1.44 5.16 5.29
N ALA A 74 1.49 5.86 6.43
CA ALA A 74 0.44 5.81 7.45
C ALA A 74 -0.93 6.24 6.91
N ARG A 75 -0.98 7.37 6.19
CA ARG A 75 -2.23 7.85 5.57
C ARG A 75 -2.78 6.85 4.55
N LEU A 76 -1.91 6.25 3.74
CA LEU A 76 -2.32 5.26 2.75
C LEU A 76 -2.85 3.98 3.43
N ALA A 77 -2.24 3.55 4.54
CA ALA A 77 -2.74 2.42 5.31
C ALA A 77 -4.16 2.65 5.81
N GLU A 78 -4.46 3.84 6.37
CA GLU A 78 -5.81 4.20 6.81
C GLU A 78 -6.83 4.15 5.67
N VAL A 79 -6.48 4.71 4.50
CA VAL A 79 -7.34 4.68 3.31
C VAL A 79 -7.62 3.24 2.86
N VAL A 80 -6.57 2.43 2.69
CA VAL A 80 -6.71 1.03 2.27
C VAL A 80 -7.55 0.23 3.27
N ARG A 81 -7.38 0.48 4.57
CA ARG A 81 -8.13 -0.20 5.63
C ARG A 81 -9.61 0.18 5.64
N SER A 82 -9.94 1.45 5.38
CA SER A 82 -11.33 1.90 5.26
C SER A 82 -12.11 1.24 4.11
N LEU A 83 -11.39 0.71 3.11
CA LEU A 83 -11.97 0.01 1.96
C LEU A 83 -12.17 -1.48 2.23
N VAL A 84 -11.37 -2.06 3.13
CA VAL A 84 -11.53 -3.45 3.56
C VAL A 84 -12.72 -3.60 4.53
N ASP A 85 -12.85 -2.65 5.44
CA ASP A 85 -13.93 -2.54 6.43
C ASP A 85 -14.71 -1.24 6.20
N PRO A 86 -15.60 -1.19 5.19
CA PRO A 86 -16.55 -0.09 5.08
C PRO A 86 -17.53 -0.21 6.25
N LEU A 87 -17.42 0.70 7.22
CA LEU A 87 -18.40 0.88 8.30
C LEU A 87 -19.81 1.13 7.74
#